data_AF-A0A5C9E527-F1
#
_entry.id   AF-A0A5C9E527-F1
#
_cell.length_a   1.000
_cell.length_b   1.000
_cell.length_c   1.000
_cell.angle_alpha   90.00
_cell.angle_beta   90.00
_cell.angle_gamma   90.00
#
_symmetry.space_group_name_H-M   'P 1'
#
loop_
_entity.id
_entity.type
_entity.pdbx_description
1 polymer ?
#
loop_
_entity_poly.entity_id
_entity_poly.type
_entity_poly.pdbx_seq_one_letter_code
_entity_poly.pdbx_strand_id
1 'polypeptide(L)'
;MNERRTPRENKVKAVIIASSHGIPLVSVKTDETFDEGLIAPFFSAIKNFSDTQLGSLKESLIKGGDYDVLVVQQHELILIAIMDSSLKKIDIEQEAKEALHSFHMMFEDEIDSLDKTCLDLNVFTKFQVLLEKQIAKYYEKIEHEQSEEKGKGFFSKIFGALRKE
;
A
#
# COMPACT_ATOMS: atom_id res chain seq x y z
N MET A 1 -21.02 7.23 -29.98
CA MET A 1 -19.86 6.31 -30.00
C MET A 1 -19.39 6.23 -28.55
N ASN A 2 -19.77 5.17 -27.83
CA ASN A 2 -19.43 5.02 -26.41
C ASN A 2 -18.02 4.44 -26.31
N GLU A 3 -17.06 5.23 -25.86
CA GLU A 3 -15.76 4.74 -25.43
C GLU A 3 -15.99 3.80 -24.24
N ARG A 4 -15.80 2.49 -24.47
CA ARG A 4 -15.71 1.52 -23.39
C ARG A 4 -14.42 1.84 -22.63
N ARG A 5 -14.53 2.53 -21.49
CA ARG A 5 -13.46 2.61 -20.51
C ARG A 5 -13.08 1.17 -20.15
N THR A 6 -11.86 0.77 -20.49
CA THR A 6 -11.30 -0.49 -20.00
C THR A 6 -11.36 -0.50 -18.48
N PRO A 7 -11.67 -1.63 -17.83
CA PRO A 7 -11.53 -1.73 -16.38
C PRO A 7 -10.11 -1.29 -16.03
N ARG A 8 -9.96 -0.34 -15.10
CA ARG A 8 -8.64 -0.03 -14.54
C ARG A 8 -8.05 -1.35 -14.04
N GLU A 9 -6.93 -1.77 -14.61
CA GLU A 9 -6.25 -2.95 -14.12
C GLU A 9 -5.70 -2.61 -12.74
N ASN A 10 -6.24 -3.24 -11.69
CA ASN A 10 -5.82 -2.98 -10.32
C ASN A 10 -4.36 -3.43 -10.16
N LYS A 11 -3.45 -2.45 -10.07
CA LYS A 11 -2.00 -2.66 -9.94
C LYS A 11 -1.57 -2.86 -8.49
N VAL A 12 -2.19 -2.18 -7.53
CA VAL A 12 -2.22 -2.63 -6.13
C VAL A 12 -3.08 -3.89 -6.11
N LYS A 13 -2.57 -4.99 -5.54
CA LYS A 13 -3.21 -6.32 -5.46
C LYS A 13 -3.80 -6.60 -4.09
N ALA A 14 -3.07 -6.22 -3.05
CA ALA A 14 -3.52 -6.30 -1.68
C ALA A 14 -2.83 -5.24 -0.83
N VAL A 15 -3.56 -4.71 0.16
CA VAL A 15 -2.99 -3.95 1.28
C VAL A 15 -3.51 -4.56 2.56
N ILE A 16 -2.61 -4.97 3.45
CA ILE A 16 -2.94 -5.61 4.72
C ILE A 16 -2.29 -4.83 5.84
N ILE A 17 -3.04 -4.58 6.92
CA ILE A 17 -2.51 -4.13 8.21
C ILE A 17 -2.57 -5.32 9.17
N ALA A 18 -1.46 -5.60 9.83
CA ALA A 18 -1.28 -6.70 10.76
C ALA A 18 -0.66 -6.23 12.08
N SER A 19 -0.81 -7.00 13.15
CA SER A 19 -0.06 -6.81 14.39
C SER A 19 1.43 -7.10 14.18
N SER A 20 2.30 -6.67 15.11
CA SER A 20 3.75 -6.98 15.11
C SER A 20 4.10 -8.47 15.13
N HIS A 21 3.11 -9.33 15.35
CA HIS A 21 3.20 -10.80 15.28
C HIS A 21 2.75 -11.38 13.93
N GLY A 22 2.31 -10.54 12.99
CA GLY A 22 1.85 -10.97 11.66
C GLY A 22 0.41 -11.45 11.61
N ILE A 23 -0.41 -11.15 12.62
CA ILE A 23 -1.85 -11.45 12.61
C ILE A 23 -2.57 -10.38 11.78
N PRO A 24 -3.22 -10.73 10.65
CA PRO A 24 -3.98 -9.76 9.87
C PRO A 24 -5.13 -9.16 10.69
N LEU A 25 -5.20 -7.83 10.73
CA LEU A 25 -6.25 -7.08 11.42
C LEU A 25 -7.28 -6.54 10.44
N VAL A 26 -6.82 -6.02 9.29
CA VAL A 26 -7.66 -5.60 8.17
C VAL A 26 -6.93 -5.80 6.85
N SER A 27 -7.68 -6.11 5.80
CA SER A 27 -7.15 -6.25 4.45
C SER A 27 -8.08 -5.63 3.42
N VAL A 28 -7.49 -5.09 2.36
CA VAL A 28 -8.18 -4.72 1.12
C VAL A 28 -7.52 -5.51 0.00
N LYS A 29 -8.28 -6.42 -0.60
CA LYS A 29 -7.87 -7.20 -1.77
C LYS A 29 -8.58 -6.66 -3.00
N THR A 30 -7.80 -6.29 -3.99
CA THR A 30 -8.29 -5.87 -5.32
C THR A 30 -8.12 -6.99 -6.35
N ASP A 31 -7.36 -8.02 -6.00
CA ASP A 31 -7.17 -9.26 -6.75
C ASP A 31 -7.58 -10.44 -5.86
N GLU A 32 -8.70 -11.09 -6.19
CA GLU A 32 -9.24 -12.21 -5.41
C GLU A 32 -8.39 -13.47 -5.51
N THR A 33 -7.41 -13.52 -6.44
CA THR A 33 -6.50 -14.67 -6.57
C THR A 33 -5.41 -14.69 -5.50
N PHE A 34 -5.25 -13.60 -4.73
CA PHE A 34 -4.26 -13.53 -3.67
C PHE A 34 -4.70 -14.29 -2.41
N ASP A 35 -3.90 -15.28 -2.01
CA ASP A 35 -4.10 -16.06 -0.78
C ASP A 35 -3.52 -15.32 0.45
N GLU A 36 -4.42 -14.87 1.32
CA GLU A 36 -4.09 -14.22 2.60
C GLU A 36 -3.31 -15.16 3.55
N GLY A 37 -3.47 -16.48 3.38
CA GLY A 37 -2.74 -17.48 4.15
C GLY A 37 -1.22 -17.40 3.97
N LEU A 38 -0.73 -16.75 2.91
CA LEU A 38 0.69 -16.57 2.64
C LEU A 38 1.33 -15.43 3.45
N ILE A 39 0.53 -14.56 4.07
CA ILE A 39 1.02 -13.37 4.79
C ILE A 39 1.77 -13.78 6.07
N ALA A 40 1.20 -14.65 6.89
CA ALA A 40 1.83 -15.07 8.14
C ALA A 40 3.15 -15.83 7.90
N PRO A 41 3.24 -16.79 6.95
CA PRO A 41 4.51 -17.41 6.56
C PRO A 41 5.53 -16.40 6.02
N PHE A 42 5.11 -15.48 5.13
CA PHE A 42 5.98 -14.43 4.60
C PHE A 42 6.53 -13.55 5.73
N PHE A 43 5.66 -13.06 6.62
CA PHE A 43 6.07 -12.21 7.72
C PHE A 43 6.96 -12.94 8.73
N SER A 44 6.66 -14.20 9.04
CA SER A 44 7.52 -15.04 9.88
C SER A 44 8.92 -15.17 9.28
N ALA A 45 9.03 -15.38 7.96
CA ALA A 45 10.33 -15.42 7.28
C ALA A 45 11.07 -14.06 7.35
N ILE A 46 10.36 -12.95 7.12
CA ILE A 46 10.93 -11.59 7.20
C ILE A 46 11.41 -11.26 8.61
N LYS A 47 10.61 -11.55 9.64
CA LYS A 47 10.97 -11.33 11.05
C LYS A 47 12.15 -12.19 11.47
N ASN A 48 12.12 -13.48 11.15
CA ASN A 48 13.25 -14.37 11.44
C ASN A 48 14.54 -13.89 10.75
N PHE A 49 14.43 -13.36 9.53
CA PHE A 49 15.56 -12.78 8.81
C PHE A 49 16.03 -11.44 9.42
N SER A 50 15.11 -10.57 9.85
CA SER A 50 15.45 -9.28 10.49
C SER A 50 16.20 -9.47 11.79
N ASP A 51 15.65 -10.31 12.66
CA ASP A 51 16.13 -10.54 14.02
C ASP A 51 17.51 -11.20 14.03
N THR A 52 17.84 -11.95 12.97
CA THR A 52 19.12 -12.68 12.86
C THR A 52 20.19 -11.95 12.05
N GLN A 53 19.85 -11.07 11.10
CA GLN A 53 20.83 -10.57 10.12
C GLN A 53 20.91 -9.04 9.98
N LEU A 54 19.87 -8.29 10.35
CA LEU A 54 19.76 -6.87 9.93
C LEU A 54 19.35 -5.90 11.05
N GLY A 55 18.86 -6.37 12.20
CA GLY A 55 18.20 -5.51 13.20
C GLY A 55 16.72 -5.31 12.89
N SER A 56 16.09 -4.25 13.41
CA SER A 56 14.64 -4.04 13.19
C SER A 56 14.33 -3.60 11.75
N LEU A 57 13.52 -4.40 11.07
CA LEU A 57 13.05 -4.16 9.71
C LEU A 57 11.91 -3.12 9.74
N LYS A 58 12.27 -1.84 9.92
CA LYS A 58 11.27 -0.77 9.95
C LYS A 58 10.60 -0.59 8.59
N GLU A 59 11.37 -0.66 7.52
CA GLU A 59 10.95 -0.31 6.17
C GLU A 59 11.66 -1.22 5.16
N SER A 60 10.93 -1.78 4.19
CA SER A 60 11.51 -2.54 3.09
C SER A 60 10.64 -2.61 1.86
N LEU A 61 11.27 -2.39 0.71
CA LEU A 61 10.69 -2.65 -0.61
C LEU A 61 11.38 -3.89 -1.21
N ILE A 62 10.65 -5.00 -1.25
CA ILE A 62 11.11 -6.26 -1.82
C ILE A 62 10.62 -6.34 -3.26
N LYS A 63 11.54 -6.49 -4.21
CA LYS A 63 11.23 -6.59 -5.64
C LYS A 63 11.27 -8.06 -6.07
N GLY A 64 10.22 -8.56 -6.73
CA GLY A 64 10.15 -9.96 -7.12
C GLY A 64 9.27 -10.21 -8.35
N GLY A 65 9.89 -10.58 -9.47
CA GLY A 65 9.16 -10.92 -10.70
C GLY A 65 8.21 -9.80 -11.13
N ASP A 66 6.92 -10.13 -11.20
CA ASP A 66 5.86 -9.22 -11.61
C ASP A 66 5.32 -8.33 -10.46
N TYR A 67 5.75 -8.57 -9.22
CA TYR A 67 5.24 -7.87 -8.04
C TYR A 67 6.34 -7.29 -7.16
N ASP A 68 6.07 -6.10 -6.63
CA ASP A 68 6.82 -5.49 -5.55
C ASP A 68 6.00 -5.56 -4.26
N VAL A 69 6.66 -5.88 -3.15
CA VAL A 69 6.07 -5.93 -1.82
C VAL A 69 6.69 -4.84 -0.96
N LEU A 70 5.88 -3.89 -0.53
CA LEU A 70 6.26 -2.91 0.48
C LEU A 70 5.87 -3.43 1.86
N VAL A 71 6.81 -3.38 2.80
CA VAL A 71 6.60 -3.65 4.23
C VAL A 71 7.01 -2.43 5.02
N VAL A 72 6.10 -1.89 5.83
CA VAL A 72 6.34 -0.74 6.71
C VAL A 72 5.86 -1.10 8.11
N GLN A 73 6.67 -0.82 9.13
CA GLN A 73 6.35 -1.05 10.52
C GLN A 73 6.28 0.28 11.29
N GLN A 74 5.20 0.48 12.03
CA GLN A 74 4.99 1.64 12.90
C GLN A 74 3.95 1.33 13.98
N HIS A 75 4.13 1.86 15.20
CA HIS A 75 3.17 1.69 16.31
C HIS A 75 2.81 0.22 16.62
N GLU A 76 3.80 -0.69 16.64
CA GLU A 76 3.57 -2.14 16.80
C GLU A 76 2.65 -2.78 15.75
N LEU A 77 2.44 -2.09 14.63
CA LEU A 77 1.69 -2.56 13.47
C LEU A 77 2.61 -2.69 12.26
N ILE A 78 2.20 -3.53 11.32
CA ILE A 78 2.85 -3.68 10.02
C ILE A 78 1.81 -3.45 8.93
N LEU A 79 2.20 -2.69 7.91
CA LEU A 79 1.49 -2.59 6.66
C LEU A 79 2.26 -3.34 5.58
N ILE A 80 1.55 -4.19 4.84
CA ILE A 80 2.06 -4.91 3.68
C ILE A 80 1.24 -4.47 2.48
N ALA A 81 1.91 -3.91 1.47
CA ALA A 81 1.28 -3.59 0.19
C ALA A 81 1.93 -4.42 -0.92
N ILE A 82 1.11 -5.17 -1.64
CA ILE A 82 1.50 -5.98 -2.79
C ILE A 82 1.05 -5.26 -4.05
N MET A 83 1.98 -4.99 -4.93
CA MET A 83 1.77 -4.13 -6.09
C MET A 83 2.45 -4.73 -7.31
N ASP A 84 1.89 -4.50 -8.48
CA ASP A 84 2.56 -4.73 -9.76
C ASP A 84 3.89 -3.94 -9.80
N SER A 85 4.95 -4.60 -10.26
CA SER A 85 6.28 -3.98 -10.37
C SER A 85 6.28 -2.75 -11.29
N SER A 86 5.35 -2.70 -12.27
CA SER A 86 5.13 -1.57 -13.18
C SER A 86 4.42 -0.38 -12.55
N LEU A 87 3.90 -0.49 -11.31
CA LEU A 87 3.28 0.63 -10.61
C LEU A 87 4.37 1.65 -10.20
N LYS A 88 4.15 2.93 -10.55
CA LYS A 88 4.99 4.03 -10.08
C LYS A 88 4.76 4.21 -8.57
N LYS A 89 5.85 4.35 -7.82
CA LYS A 89 5.85 4.36 -6.35
C LYS A 89 6.22 5.77 -5.86
N ILE A 90 5.23 6.66 -5.78
CA ILE A 90 5.44 8.09 -5.42
C ILE A 90 5.10 8.28 -3.95
N ASP A 91 6.10 8.42 -3.09
CA ASP A 91 5.96 8.54 -1.63
C ASP A 91 5.15 7.39 -0.99
N ILE A 92 5.17 6.21 -1.60
CA ILE A 92 4.34 5.07 -1.17
C ILE A 92 4.64 4.64 0.28
N GLU A 93 5.86 4.84 0.75
CA GLU A 93 6.26 4.61 2.14
C GLU A 93 5.56 5.58 3.10
N GLN A 94 5.45 6.85 2.72
CA GLN A 94 4.78 7.87 3.53
C GLN A 94 3.27 7.60 3.59
N GLU A 95 2.66 7.22 2.46
CA GLU A 95 1.27 6.78 2.41
C GLU A 95 1.00 5.59 3.35
N ALA A 96 1.91 4.61 3.38
CA ALA A 96 1.81 3.47 4.28
C ALA A 96 1.93 3.88 5.77
N LYS A 97 2.86 4.78 6.11
CA LYS A 97 3.00 5.33 7.47
C LYS A 97 1.74 6.08 7.92
N GLU A 98 1.13 6.87 7.04
CA GLU A 98 -0.10 7.59 7.31
C GLU A 98 -1.30 6.66 7.51
N ALA A 99 -1.36 5.57 6.75
CA ALA A 99 -2.37 4.53 6.93
C ALA A 99 -2.23 3.86 8.30
N LEU A 100 -1.00 3.46 8.67
CA LEU A 100 -0.71 2.86 9.97
C LEU A 100 -1.01 3.81 11.14
N HIS A 101 -0.63 5.09 11.01
CA HIS A 101 -0.93 6.08 12.02
C HIS A 101 -2.43 6.29 12.18
N SER A 102 -3.17 6.40 11.08
CA SER A 102 -4.63 6.56 11.10
C SER A 102 -5.33 5.34 11.71
N PHE A 103 -4.84 4.13 11.40
CA PHE A 103 -5.33 2.89 11.99
C PHE A 103 -5.09 2.87 13.50
N HIS A 104 -3.86 3.15 13.94
CA HIS A 104 -3.51 3.20 15.36
C HIS A 104 -4.39 4.21 16.11
N MET A 105 -4.52 5.43 15.60
CA MET A 105 -5.34 6.48 16.24
C MET A 105 -6.83 6.11 16.34
N MET A 106 -7.33 5.25 15.45
CA MET A 106 -8.73 4.83 15.44
C MET A 106 -9.02 3.67 16.41
N PHE A 107 -8.02 2.83 16.68
CA PHE A 107 -8.17 1.59 17.44
C PHE A 107 -7.11 1.40 18.53
N GLU A 108 -6.61 2.49 19.11
CA GLU A 108 -5.53 2.48 20.10
C GLU A 108 -5.86 1.54 21.27
N ASP A 109 -7.08 1.65 21.81
CA ASP A 109 -7.56 0.82 22.92
C ASP A 109 -7.64 -0.68 22.54
N GLU A 110 -8.12 -1.00 21.34
CA GLU A 110 -8.19 -2.37 20.84
C GLU A 110 -6.80 -2.94 20.58
N ILE A 111 -5.87 -2.13 20.07
CA ILE A 111 -4.49 -2.53 19.81
C ILE A 111 -3.77 -2.83 21.13
N ASP A 112 -3.92 -1.96 22.15
CA ASP A 112 -3.29 -2.13 23.46
C ASP A 112 -3.81 -3.35 24.25
N SER A 113 -4.96 -3.89 23.83
CA SER A 113 -5.63 -5.04 24.43
C SER A 113 -5.52 -6.33 23.62
N LEU A 114 -4.90 -6.31 22.43
CA LEU A 114 -4.68 -7.48 21.55
C LEU A 114 -4.05 -8.66 22.29
N ASP A 115 -3.04 -8.41 23.13
CA ASP A 115 -2.31 -9.47 23.85
C ASP A 115 -2.96 -9.87 25.19
N LYS A 116 -3.98 -9.12 25.63
CA LYS A 116 -4.54 -9.23 27.00
C LYS A 116 -5.95 -9.83 27.02
N THR A 117 -6.69 -9.68 25.93
CA THR A 117 -8.11 -10.08 25.85
C THR A 117 -8.42 -10.78 24.55
N CYS A 118 -9.43 -11.65 24.56
CA CYS A 118 -9.98 -12.25 23.34
C CYS A 118 -10.76 -11.18 22.57
N LEU A 119 -10.04 -10.33 21.84
CA LEU A 119 -10.58 -9.25 21.03
C LEU A 119 -11.28 -9.83 19.78
N ASP A 120 -12.47 -9.30 19.46
CA ASP A 120 -13.12 -9.58 18.18
C ASP A 120 -12.47 -8.75 17.07
N LEU A 121 -11.72 -9.42 16.17
CA LEU A 121 -11.02 -8.78 15.06
C LEU A 121 -11.96 -8.09 14.06
N ASN A 122 -13.27 -8.38 14.09
CA ASN A 122 -14.23 -7.69 13.24
C ASN A 122 -14.33 -6.19 13.53
N VAL A 123 -13.87 -5.72 14.70
CA VAL A 123 -13.83 -4.29 15.04
C VAL A 123 -13.02 -3.47 14.01
N PHE A 124 -11.96 -4.05 13.46
CA PHE A 124 -11.05 -3.40 12.52
C PHE A 124 -11.60 -3.29 11.10
N THR A 125 -12.64 -4.05 10.76
CA THR A 125 -13.27 -4.04 9.42
C THR A 125 -13.79 -2.65 9.02
N LYS A 126 -14.13 -1.81 10.00
CA LYS A 126 -14.54 -0.41 9.78
C LYS A 126 -13.47 0.41 9.05
N PHE A 127 -12.20 0.04 9.22
CA PHE A 127 -11.09 0.72 8.54
C PHE A 127 -10.97 0.35 7.06
N GLN A 128 -11.53 -0.78 6.64
CA GLN A 128 -11.42 -1.26 5.26
C GLN A 128 -11.85 -0.19 4.25
N VAL A 129 -12.97 0.50 4.52
CA VAL A 129 -13.48 1.58 3.67
C VAL A 129 -12.53 2.78 3.60
N LEU A 130 -11.82 3.10 4.69
CA LEU A 130 -10.84 4.18 4.70
C LEU A 130 -9.60 3.79 3.89
N LEU A 131 -9.16 2.55 4.04
CA LEU A 131 -8.03 2.00 3.30
C LEU A 131 -8.32 1.92 1.79
N GLU A 132 -9.52 1.47 1.39
CA GLU A 132 -9.98 1.49 0.00
C GLU A 132 -9.96 2.91 -0.60
N LYS A 133 -10.46 3.90 0.16
CA LYS A 133 -10.43 5.30 -0.26
C LYS A 133 -9.01 5.84 -0.40
N GLN A 134 -8.11 5.48 0.50
CA GLN A 134 -6.71 5.88 0.41
C GLN A 134 -6.04 5.28 -0.83
N ILE A 135 -6.26 3.99 -1.10
CA ILE A 135 -5.75 3.32 -2.31
C ILE A 135 -6.28 4.03 -3.57
N ALA A 136 -7.57 4.37 -3.61
CA ALA A 136 -8.16 5.09 -4.74
C ALA A 136 -7.52 6.48 -4.95
N LYS A 137 -7.34 7.26 -3.87
CA LYS A 137 -6.66 8.56 -3.93
C LYS A 137 -5.21 8.43 -4.39
N TYR A 138 -4.52 7.38 -3.97
CA TYR A 138 -3.15 7.13 -4.38
C TYR A 138 -3.04 6.86 -5.90
N TYR A 139 -4.01 6.14 -6.48
CA TYR A 139 -4.09 6.00 -7.94
C TYR A 139 -4.27 7.34 -8.64
N GLU A 140 -5.15 8.21 -8.13
CA GLU A 140 -5.36 9.55 -8.68
C GLU A 140 -4.07 10.39 -8.64
N LYS A 141 -3.32 10.33 -7.53
CA LYS A 141 -1.99 10.96 -7.39
C LYS A 141 -1.02 10.51 -8.48
N ILE A 142 -0.92 9.19 -8.73
CA ILE A 142 -0.03 8.64 -9.76
C ILE A 142 -0.46 9.08 -11.16
N GLU A 143 -1.76 9.04 -11.47
CA GLU A 143 -2.28 9.41 -12.80
C GLU A 143 -2.05 10.90 -13.11
N HIS A 144 -2.18 11.78 -12.11
CA HIS A 144 -1.92 13.21 -12.26
C HIS A 144 -0.45 13.50 -12.59
N GLU A 145 0.48 12.90 -11.83
CA GLU A 145 1.93 13.03 -12.03
C GLU A 145 2.38 12.49 -13.41
N GLN A 146 1.79 11.39 -13.88
CA GLN A 146 2.07 10.88 -15.24
C GLN A 146 1.60 11.84 -16.34
N SER A 147 0.50 12.57 -16.09
CA SER A 147 -0.06 13.52 -17.04
C SER A 147 0.80 14.78 -17.14
N GLU A 148 1.36 15.25 -16.02
CA GLU A 148 2.31 16.37 -15.99
C GLU A 148 3.65 16.04 -16.65
N GLU A 149 4.18 14.83 -16.43
CA GLU A 149 5.39 14.34 -17.12
C GLU A 149 5.18 14.23 -18.64
N LYS A 150 4.01 13.76 -19.09
CA LYS A 150 3.63 13.74 -20.51
C LYS A 150 3.37 15.16 -21.08
N GLY A 151 3.00 16.12 -20.23
CA GLY A 151 2.79 17.52 -20.58
C GLY A 151 4.05 18.29 -20.99
N LYS A 152 5.25 17.83 -20.58
CA LYS A 152 6.53 18.43 -21.02
C LYS A 152 6.83 18.26 -22.53
N GLY A 153 6.09 17.38 -23.23
CA GLY A 153 6.19 17.21 -24.69
C GLY A 153 5.18 18.02 -25.52
N PHE A 154 4.14 18.58 -24.90
CA PHE A 154 3.12 19.37 -25.60
C PHE A 154 3.43 20.87 -25.56
N PHE A 155 3.88 21.38 -24.42
CA PHE A 155 4.30 22.77 -24.29
C PHE A 155 5.59 23.08 -25.07
N SER A 156 6.45 22.10 -25.36
CA SER A 156 7.62 22.32 -26.23
C SER A 156 7.23 22.61 -27.69
N LYS A 157 6.07 22.12 -28.16
CA LYS A 157 5.53 22.47 -29.49
C LYS A 157 4.83 23.83 -29.52
N ILE A 158 4.16 24.21 -28.43
CA ILE A 158 3.47 25.51 -28.34
C ILE A 158 4.49 26.65 -28.12
N PHE A 159 5.48 26.48 -27.24
CA PHE A 159 6.55 27.47 -27.05
C PHE A 159 7.59 27.46 -28.18
N GLY A 160 7.68 26.39 -28.97
CA GLY A 160 8.48 26.35 -30.20
C GLY A 160 7.86 27.17 -31.35
N ALA A 161 6.53 27.31 -31.39
CA ALA A 161 5.81 28.12 -32.38
C ALA A 161 5.81 29.63 -32.04
N LEU A 162 5.93 29.99 -30.76
CA LEU A 162 5.97 31.38 -30.28
C LEU A 162 7.38 32.01 -30.23
N ARG A 163 8.41 31.31 -30.73
CA ARG A 163 9.80 31.81 -30.77
C ARG A 163 10.30 32.10 -32.20
N LYS A 164 9.39 32.12 -33.17
CA LYS A 164 9.61 32.59 -34.54
C LYS A 164 8.59 33.67 -34.89
N GLU A 165 8.70 34.82 -34.22
CA GLU A 165 8.38 36.14 -34.78
C GLU A 165 9.49 37.11 -34.35
#